data_AF-A0A426UAN8-F1
#
_entry.id   AF-A0A426UAN8-F1
#
_cell.length_a   1.000
_cell.length_b   1.000
_cell.length_c   1.000
_cell.angle_alpha   90.00
_cell.angle_beta   90.00
_cell.angle_gamma   90.00
#
_symmetry.space_group_name_H-M   'P 1'
#
loop_
_entity.id
_entity.type
_entity.pdbx_description
1 polymer ?
#
loop_
_entity_poly.entity_id
_entity_poly.type
_entity_poly.pdbx_seq_one_letter_code
_entity_poly.pdbx_strand_id
1 'polypeptide(L)'
;MLTPLRVGCSGTIQLAGPCQVGKGSVQQILSHSVRQILSGRGGVCFQTNVALAMLLRTLGYEADNHWGEVRFTREEDVADSEVLSGGHVALTVRAEGETWLLDAGMGDAIYEPLPLREGRYRQDPFSFGLERWRRAPDGWRFRNDPSGSFVSMVFTTQPTSLDVFKPVAAGLAQSSRFSRTLTVQRRQHAGADVLRGRILTRIDANGRSRKVIQTEEEWFECLTGLFGLTLPELSPAQREALWHKVLPRGRQLTMARADV
;
A
#
# COMPACT_ATOMS: atom_id res chain seq x y z
N MET A 1 20.55 25.87 -4.08
CA MET A 1 20.71 24.68 -3.20
C MET A 1 19.31 24.25 -2.81
N LEU A 2 18.78 23.21 -3.47
CA LEU A 2 17.51 22.60 -3.10
C LEU A 2 17.81 21.65 -1.94
N THR A 3 17.18 21.89 -0.79
CA THR A 3 17.23 21.04 0.38
C THR A 3 16.76 19.63 -0.01
N PRO A 4 17.44 18.54 0.39
CA PRO A 4 16.94 17.19 0.14
C PRO A 4 15.53 17.08 0.70
N LEU A 5 14.58 16.66 -0.14
CA LEU A 5 13.18 16.46 0.24
C LEU A 5 13.12 15.28 1.22
N ARG A 6 13.40 15.53 2.50
CA ARG A 6 13.00 14.63 3.57
C ARG A 6 11.48 14.72 3.62
N VAL A 7 10.80 13.81 2.93
CA VAL A 7 9.39 13.55 3.15
C VAL A 7 9.27 13.22 4.63
N GLY A 8 8.72 14.16 5.41
CA GLY A 8 8.60 14.01 6.86
C GLY A 8 7.90 12.69 7.17
N CYS A 9 8.46 11.93 8.11
CA CYS A 9 7.96 10.63 8.56
C CYS A 9 6.51 10.73 9.09
N SER A 10 5.54 10.70 8.19
CA SER A 10 4.14 10.48 8.46
C SER A 10 3.78 9.19 7.73
N GLY A 11 3.60 8.11 8.48
CA GLY A 11 3.48 6.78 7.92
C GLY A 11 2.36 6.66 6.89
N THR A 12 2.60 5.87 5.85
CA THR A 12 1.63 5.56 4.80
C THR A 12 0.47 4.75 5.36
N ILE A 13 -0.78 5.23 5.24
CA ILE A 13 -1.96 4.51 5.73
C ILE A 13 -2.78 3.97 4.56
N GLN A 14 -2.87 2.64 4.48
CA GLN A 14 -3.66 1.97 3.46
C GLN A 14 -4.89 1.31 4.07
N LEU A 15 -6.09 1.85 3.84
CA LEU A 15 -7.35 1.21 4.19
C LEU A 15 -7.96 0.54 2.96
N ALA A 16 -8.06 -0.79 3.00
CA ALA A 16 -8.83 -1.57 2.04
C ALA A 16 -10.32 -1.61 2.44
N GLY A 17 -11.10 -0.70 1.88
CA GLY A 17 -12.57 -0.72 1.85
C GLY A 17 -13.09 -0.69 0.41
N PRO A 18 -14.41 -0.80 0.15
CA PRO A 18 -14.94 -0.71 -1.20
C PRO A 18 -14.49 0.60 -1.84
N CYS A 19 -13.60 0.48 -2.84
CA CYS A 19 -13.02 1.61 -3.53
C CYS A 19 -14.12 2.29 -4.35
N GLN A 20 -14.69 3.39 -3.87
CA GLN A 20 -15.65 4.16 -4.67
C GLN A 20 -14.89 5.04 -5.67
N VAL A 21 -14.24 4.41 -6.65
CA VAL A 21 -13.81 5.14 -7.85
C VAL A 21 -15.06 5.38 -8.68
N GLY A 22 -15.64 6.57 -8.50
CA GLY A 22 -16.76 7.01 -9.33
C GLY A 22 -16.37 7.02 -10.82
N LYS A 23 -17.37 7.01 -11.70
CA LYS A 23 -17.23 7.12 -13.18
C LYS A 23 -16.69 8.48 -13.66
N GLY A 24 -15.90 9.17 -12.85
CA GLY A 24 -15.38 10.50 -13.12
C GLY A 24 -14.15 10.51 -14.02
N SER A 25 -13.81 11.69 -14.53
CA SER A 25 -12.53 11.94 -15.20
C SER A 25 -11.36 11.65 -14.27
N VAL A 26 -10.16 11.43 -14.83
CA VAL A 26 -8.93 11.26 -14.04
C VAL A 26 -8.79 12.38 -13.01
N GLN A 27 -9.02 13.64 -13.40
CA GLN A 27 -8.97 14.79 -12.50
C GLN A 27 -9.94 14.70 -11.30
N GLN A 28 -11.13 14.14 -11.50
CA GLN A 28 -12.12 13.97 -10.42
C GLN A 28 -11.69 12.88 -9.44
N ILE A 29 -11.17 11.77 -9.95
CA ILE A 29 -10.62 10.66 -9.17
C ILE A 29 -9.44 11.13 -8.30
N LEU A 30 -8.55 11.91 -8.92
CA LEU A 30 -7.42 12.56 -8.28
C LEU A 30 -7.86 13.48 -7.13
N SER A 31 -8.75 14.42 -7.44
CA SER A 31 -9.27 15.39 -6.46
C SER A 31 -10.00 14.69 -5.31
N HIS A 32 -10.72 13.60 -5.60
CA HIS A 32 -11.35 12.79 -4.55
C HIS A 32 -10.29 12.13 -3.66
N SER A 33 -9.29 11.48 -4.25
CA SER A 33 -8.22 10.79 -3.50
C SER A 33 -7.48 11.73 -2.57
N VAL A 34 -7.10 12.92 -3.05
CA VAL A 34 -6.46 13.96 -2.23
C VAL A 34 -7.37 14.37 -1.06
N ARG A 35 -8.66 14.63 -1.30
CA ARG A 35 -9.60 14.98 -0.21
C ARG A 35 -9.71 13.89 0.84
N GLN A 36 -9.73 12.61 0.44
CA GLN A 36 -9.81 11.51 1.42
C GLN A 36 -8.56 11.36 2.27
N ILE A 37 -7.39 11.58 1.68
CA ILE A 37 -6.13 11.57 2.41
C ILE A 37 -6.11 12.72 3.42
N LEU A 38 -6.49 13.94 2.97
CA LEU A 38 -6.53 15.13 3.83
C LEU A 38 -7.60 15.03 4.93
N SER A 39 -8.68 14.28 4.73
CA SER A 39 -9.69 14.02 5.76
C SER A 39 -9.37 12.82 6.67
N GLY A 40 -8.15 12.25 6.56
CA GLY A 40 -7.70 11.18 7.44
C GLY A 40 -8.29 9.79 7.14
N ARG A 41 -8.62 9.45 5.88
CA ARG A 41 -9.13 8.11 5.53
C ARG A 41 -8.09 7.13 4.98
N GLY A 42 -6.86 7.60 4.72
CA GLY A 42 -5.85 6.82 4.00
C GLY A 42 -6.29 6.51 2.56
N GLY A 43 -5.69 5.48 1.96
CA GLY A 43 -6.10 5.00 0.64
C GLY A 43 -5.30 3.80 0.11
N VAL A 44 -5.81 3.14 -0.92
CA VAL A 44 -5.06 2.09 -1.65
C VAL A 44 -4.01 2.69 -2.58
N CYS A 45 -3.13 1.86 -3.17
CA CYS A 45 -2.02 2.33 -4.00
C CYS A 45 -2.39 3.33 -5.09
N PHE A 46 -3.53 3.12 -5.76
CA PHE A 46 -4.01 4.03 -6.77
C PHE A 46 -4.43 5.40 -6.22
N GLN A 47 -4.90 5.49 -4.97
CA GLN A 47 -5.26 6.77 -4.35
C GLN A 47 -4.01 7.48 -3.85
N THR A 48 -3.11 6.75 -3.18
CA THR A 48 -1.93 7.33 -2.53
C THR A 48 -0.82 7.67 -3.50
N ASN A 49 -0.38 6.73 -4.34
CA ASN A 49 0.75 6.96 -5.26
C ASN A 49 0.40 7.97 -6.33
N VAL A 50 -0.85 7.98 -6.78
CA VAL A 50 -1.28 8.96 -7.76
C VAL A 50 -1.39 10.36 -7.14
N ALA A 51 -1.92 10.50 -5.92
CA ALA A 51 -1.92 11.79 -5.22
C ALA A 51 -0.49 12.28 -4.94
N LEU A 52 0.42 11.38 -4.58
CA LEU A 52 1.84 11.69 -4.38
C LEU A 52 2.49 12.15 -5.69
N ALA A 53 2.26 11.44 -6.80
CA ALA A 53 2.77 11.83 -8.12
C ALA A 53 2.29 13.23 -8.53
N MET A 54 1.02 13.56 -8.29
CA MET A 54 0.50 14.91 -8.54
C MET A 54 1.19 15.96 -7.70
N LEU A 55 1.38 15.71 -6.40
CA LEU A 55 2.07 16.63 -5.51
C LEU A 55 3.50 16.89 -6.01
N LEU A 56 4.24 15.83 -6.32
CA LEU A 56 5.61 15.91 -6.83
C LEU A 56 5.70 16.72 -8.13
N ARG A 57 4.80 16.45 -9.09
CA ARG A 57 4.71 17.23 -10.33
C ARG A 57 4.39 18.70 -10.07
N THR A 58 3.50 18.98 -9.13
CA THR A 58 3.14 20.36 -8.72
C THR A 58 4.33 21.09 -8.08
N LEU A 59 5.19 20.35 -7.38
CA LEU A 59 6.44 20.85 -6.81
C LEU A 59 7.57 20.96 -7.85
N GLY A 60 7.33 20.60 -9.13
CA GLY A 60 8.29 20.73 -10.23
C GLY A 60 9.18 19.50 -10.46
N TYR A 61 8.90 18.37 -9.82
CA TYR A 61 9.63 17.12 -10.06
C TYR A 61 9.10 16.38 -11.30
N GLU A 62 10.01 15.75 -12.05
CA GLU A 62 9.68 14.78 -13.09
C GLU A 62 9.26 13.46 -12.40
N ALA A 63 7.96 13.22 -12.30
CA ALA A 63 7.42 12.02 -11.64
C ALA A 63 6.53 11.21 -12.59
N ASP A 64 6.74 9.90 -12.66
CA ASP A 64 6.03 8.99 -13.57
C ASP A 64 5.33 7.86 -12.82
N ASN A 65 4.11 7.56 -13.25
CA ASN A 65 3.36 6.40 -12.77
C ASN A 65 3.64 5.22 -13.70
N HIS A 66 3.72 4.03 -13.12
CA HIS A 66 4.07 2.80 -13.81
C HIS A 66 3.08 1.70 -13.46
N TRP A 67 2.85 0.82 -14.42
CA TRP A 67 2.06 -0.39 -14.21
C TRP A 67 2.90 -1.44 -13.47
N GLY A 68 2.39 -1.91 -12.33
CA GLY A 68 3.03 -2.94 -11.53
C GLY A 68 2.07 -4.00 -11.04
N GLU A 69 2.64 -5.09 -10.56
CA GLU A 69 1.93 -6.23 -9.98
C GLU A 69 2.59 -6.63 -8.68
N VAL A 70 1.80 -6.66 -7.60
CA VAL A 70 2.23 -7.18 -6.30
C VAL A 70 1.96 -8.69 -6.28
N ARG A 71 2.99 -9.46 -5.96
CA ARG A 71 2.96 -10.91 -5.82
C ARG A 71 3.02 -11.26 -4.34
N PHE A 72 1.95 -11.86 -3.85
CA PHE A 72 1.74 -12.13 -2.43
C PHE A 72 2.33 -13.46 -1.99
N THR A 73 2.45 -14.43 -2.91
CA THR A 73 2.99 -15.76 -2.60
C THR A 73 4.25 -16.08 -3.40
N ARG A 74 5.00 -17.08 -2.94
CA ARG A 74 6.19 -17.54 -3.65
C ARG A 74 5.82 -18.20 -4.97
N GLU A 75 4.69 -18.89 -5.03
CA GLU A 75 4.17 -19.50 -6.25
C GLU A 75 3.85 -18.42 -7.30
N GLU A 76 3.19 -17.32 -6.89
CA GLU A 76 2.95 -16.16 -7.74
C GLU A 76 4.29 -15.55 -8.22
N ASP A 77 5.31 -15.41 -7.35
CA ASP A 77 6.63 -14.88 -7.72
C ASP A 77 7.41 -15.78 -8.67
N VAL A 78 7.37 -17.10 -8.47
CA VAL A 78 8.11 -18.09 -9.25
C VAL A 78 7.45 -18.35 -10.61
N ALA A 79 6.12 -18.32 -10.70
CA ALA A 79 5.41 -18.45 -11.97
C ALA A 79 5.88 -17.40 -12.99
N ASP A 80 6.25 -16.22 -12.48
CA ASP A 80 6.94 -15.16 -13.20
C ASP A 80 6.38 -14.85 -14.60
N SER A 81 5.04 -14.79 -14.68
CA SER A 81 4.29 -14.46 -15.90
C SER A 81 4.83 -13.20 -16.56
N GLU A 82 5.03 -13.26 -17.88
CA GLU A 82 5.47 -12.13 -18.70
C GLU A 82 4.39 -11.05 -18.81
N VAL A 83 3.12 -11.42 -18.68
CA VAL A 83 2.01 -10.49 -18.67
C VAL A 83 1.80 -9.99 -17.25
N LEU A 84 1.96 -8.67 -17.06
CA LEU A 84 1.55 -7.98 -15.84
C LEU A 84 0.01 -7.99 -15.78
N SER A 85 -0.52 -8.85 -14.93
CA SER A 85 -1.95 -9.04 -14.68
C SER A 85 -2.45 -8.24 -13.47
N GLY A 86 -1.53 -7.76 -12.63
CA GLY A 86 -1.82 -6.89 -11.49
C GLY A 86 -2.18 -5.47 -11.88
N GLY A 87 -2.50 -4.64 -10.89
CA GLY A 87 -2.87 -3.23 -11.11
C GLY A 87 -2.38 -2.31 -9.99
N HIS A 88 -1.16 -2.56 -9.53
CA HIS A 88 -0.44 -1.68 -8.62
C HIS A 88 0.12 -0.48 -9.37
N VAL A 89 0.04 0.71 -8.77
CA VAL A 89 0.68 1.91 -9.31
C VAL A 89 2.05 2.03 -8.68
N ALA A 90 3.12 1.77 -9.42
CA ALA A 90 4.47 2.13 -8.98
C ALA A 90 4.78 3.58 -9.40
N LEU A 91 5.64 4.28 -8.65
CA LEU A 91 5.99 5.68 -8.91
C LEU A 91 7.51 5.83 -8.97
N THR A 92 8.01 6.50 -10.00
CA THR A 92 9.39 6.97 -10.02
C THR A 92 9.46 8.50 -10.08
N VAL A 93 10.57 9.04 -9.58
CA VAL A 93 10.88 10.48 -9.61
C VAL A 93 12.32 10.66 -10.07
N ARG A 94 12.54 11.60 -10.97
CA ARG A 94 13.89 12.09 -11.28
C ARG A 94 14.24 13.24 -10.36
N ALA A 95 15.33 13.09 -9.62
CA ALA A 95 15.85 14.10 -8.71
C ALA A 95 17.37 13.92 -8.55
N GLU A 96 18.09 15.03 -8.45
CA GLU A 96 19.54 15.04 -8.19
C GLU A 96 20.36 14.22 -9.21
N GLY A 97 19.89 14.15 -10.46
CA GLY A 97 20.55 13.40 -11.54
C GLY A 97 20.25 11.90 -11.55
N GLU A 98 19.48 11.39 -10.60
CA GLU A 98 19.11 9.97 -10.48
C GLU A 98 17.60 9.75 -10.61
N THR A 99 17.20 8.51 -10.85
CA THR A 99 15.81 8.06 -10.80
C THR A 99 15.59 7.31 -9.49
N TRP A 100 14.52 7.66 -8.78
CA TRP A 100 14.16 7.11 -7.47
C TRP A 100 12.82 6.38 -7.56
N LEU A 101 12.72 5.20 -6.97
CA LEU A 101 11.47 4.49 -6.69
C LEU A 101 10.84 5.06 -5.42
N LEU A 102 9.60 5.51 -5.52
CA LEU A 102 8.77 5.94 -4.40
C LEU A 102 7.51 5.09 -4.37
N ASP A 103 7.01 4.77 -3.18
CA ASP A 103 5.74 4.06 -3.06
C ASP A 103 5.06 4.31 -1.71
N ALA A 104 4.03 5.14 -1.71
CA ALA A 104 3.11 5.36 -0.60
C ALA A 104 1.86 4.46 -0.70
N GLY A 105 1.91 3.38 -1.47
CA GLY A 105 0.79 2.48 -1.76
C GLY A 105 1.10 1.02 -1.51
N MET A 106 2.32 0.69 -1.07
CA MET A 106 2.81 -0.67 -0.90
C MET A 106 2.71 -1.16 0.56
N GLY A 107 1.74 -0.62 1.32
CA GLY A 107 1.42 -1.07 2.67
C GLY A 107 2.59 -0.98 3.66
N ASP A 108 3.17 -2.13 3.99
CA ASP A 108 4.22 -2.30 5.01
C ASP A 108 5.66 -2.25 4.47
N ALA A 109 5.85 -1.85 3.21
CA ALA A 109 7.15 -1.84 2.54
C ALA A 109 8.00 -0.58 2.84
N ILE A 110 8.45 0.13 1.82
CA ILE A 110 9.35 1.30 1.94
C ILE A 110 8.62 2.52 2.50
N TYR A 111 9.31 3.33 3.32
CA TYR A 111 8.85 4.69 3.70
C TYR A 111 9.78 5.78 3.16
N GLU A 112 11.01 5.44 2.79
CA GLU A 112 11.96 6.33 2.11
C GLU A 112 12.11 5.94 0.63
N PRO A 113 12.37 6.91 -0.27
CA PRO A 113 12.70 6.61 -1.66
C PRO A 113 13.91 5.69 -1.77
N LEU A 114 13.88 4.77 -2.74
CA LEU A 114 15.03 3.95 -3.09
C LEU A 114 15.62 4.43 -4.42
N PRO A 115 16.94 4.54 -4.59
CA PRO A 115 17.48 4.78 -5.91
C PRO A 115 17.14 3.59 -6.81
N LEU A 116 16.75 3.85 -8.05
CA LEU A 116 16.34 2.83 -9.02
C LEU A 116 17.58 2.13 -9.60
N ARG A 117 18.27 1.39 -8.74
CA ARG A 117 19.52 0.66 -9.00
C ARG A 117 19.47 -0.70 -8.33
N GLU A 118 20.06 -1.71 -8.97
CA GLU A 118 20.15 -3.04 -8.36
C GLU A 118 20.91 -3.00 -7.04
N GLY A 119 20.38 -3.68 -6.03
CA GLY A 119 20.98 -3.69 -4.71
C GLY A 119 20.05 -4.16 -3.60
N ARG A 120 20.59 -4.11 -2.38
CA ARG A 120 19.83 -4.29 -1.14
C ARG A 120 19.77 -2.96 -0.40
N TYR A 121 18.59 -2.64 0.09
CA TYR A 121 18.29 -1.38 0.76
C TYR A 121 17.74 -1.66 2.14
N ARG A 122 18.34 -1.04 3.14
CA ARG A 122 17.94 -1.19 4.54
C ARG A 122 17.13 0.02 4.96
N GLN A 123 15.94 -0.23 5.49
CA GLN A 123 15.13 0.76 6.20
C GLN A 123 14.63 0.06 7.45
N ASP A 124 15.34 0.24 8.56
CA ASP A 124 15.17 -0.58 9.76
C ASP A 124 13.70 -0.73 10.20
N PRO A 125 13.33 -1.88 10.77
CA PRO A 125 14.11 -3.13 10.89
C PRO A 125 14.19 -3.96 9.58
N PHE A 126 13.72 -3.43 8.46
CA PHE A 126 13.48 -4.19 7.23
C PHE A 126 14.63 -4.08 6.21
N SER A 127 14.77 -5.11 5.39
CA SER A 127 15.71 -5.15 4.26
C SER A 127 14.98 -5.52 2.98
N PHE A 128 15.15 -4.68 1.96
CA PHE A 128 14.50 -4.81 0.66
C PHE A 128 15.53 -5.11 -0.43
N GLY A 129 15.08 -5.77 -1.50
CA GLY A 129 15.88 -5.98 -2.71
C GLY A 129 15.30 -5.21 -3.88
N LEU A 130 16.17 -4.71 -4.75
CA LEU A 130 15.79 -4.22 -6.06
C LEU A 130 16.67 -4.92 -7.11
N GLU A 131 16.05 -5.56 -8.09
CA GLU A 131 16.75 -6.31 -9.14
C GLU A 131 16.07 -6.09 -10.49
N ARG A 132 16.79 -6.34 -11.59
CA ARG A 132 16.20 -6.31 -12.92
C ARG A 132 15.19 -7.45 -13.11
N TRP A 133 13.97 -7.12 -13.53
CA TRP A 133 12.99 -8.12 -13.94
C TRP A 133 13.21 -8.47 -15.40
N ARG A 134 13.88 -9.61 -15.65
CA ARG A 134 14.39 -9.99 -16.98
C ARG A 134 13.31 -10.33 -18.02
N ARG A 135 12.03 -10.32 -17.64
CA ARG A 135 10.90 -10.50 -18.57
C ARG A 135 10.56 -9.23 -19.35
N ALA A 136 11.08 -8.07 -18.94
CA ALA A 136 10.91 -6.81 -19.66
C ALA A 136 12.25 -6.06 -19.77
N PRO A 137 12.57 -5.45 -20.94
CA PRO A 137 13.81 -4.68 -21.13
C PRO A 137 13.98 -3.51 -20.17
N ASP A 138 12.90 -2.99 -19.61
CA ASP A 138 12.84 -1.89 -18.65
C ASP A 138 12.19 -2.31 -17.31
N GLY A 139 12.11 -3.63 -17.09
CA GLY A 139 11.48 -4.24 -15.93
C GLY A 139 12.34 -4.22 -14.67
N TRP A 140 11.67 -4.01 -13.54
CA TRP A 140 12.23 -4.06 -12.20
C TRP A 140 11.42 -4.99 -11.32
N ARG A 141 12.10 -5.67 -10.39
CA ARG A 141 11.50 -6.42 -9.30
C ARG A 141 11.98 -5.84 -7.98
N PHE A 142 11.03 -5.30 -7.22
CA PHE A 142 11.20 -5.02 -5.81
C PHE A 142 10.94 -6.31 -5.01
N ARG A 143 11.84 -6.69 -4.12
CA ARG A 143 11.67 -7.78 -3.16
C ARG A 143 11.41 -7.20 -1.79
N ASN A 144 10.30 -7.62 -1.19
CA ASN A 144 9.96 -7.19 0.15
C ASN A 144 10.85 -7.91 1.18
N ASP A 145 10.84 -7.39 2.40
CA ASP A 145 11.40 -8.09 3.54
C ASP A 145 10.62 -9.41 3.78
N PRO A 146 11.26 -10.51 4.19
CA PRO A 146 10.57 -11.78 4.47
C PRO A 146 9.47 -11.67 5.54
N SER A 147 9.56 -10.68 6.43
CA SER A 147 8.53 -10.37 7.42
C SER A 147 7.39 -9.49 6.88
N GLY A 148 7.45 -9.05 5.62
CA GLY A 148 6.43 -8.21 5.00
C GLY A 148 5.14 -8.95 4.62
N SER A 149 4.19 -8.20 4.07
CA SER A 149 2.85 -8.70 3.71
C SER A 149 2.73 -9.37 2.35
N PHE A 150 3.76 -9.28 1.51
CA PHE A 150 3.84 -9.81 0.15
C PHE A 150 5.31 -10.14 -0.18
N VAL A 151 5.55 -10.89 -1.26
CA VAL A 151 6.89 -11.37 -1.63
C VAL A 151 7.63 -10.35 -2.49
N SER A 152 6.99 -9.87 -3.56
CA SER A 152 7.63 -8.98 -4.52
C SER A 152 6.62 -8.05 -5.20
N MET A 153 7.12 -7.01 -5.84
CA MET A 153 6.38 -6.19 -6.80
C MET A 153 7.21 -6.08 -8.07
N VAL A 154 6.63 -6.43 -9.22
CA VAL A 154 7.25 -6.27 -10.54
C VAL A 154 6.59 -5.13 -11.29
N PHE A 155 7.37 -4.32 -12.00
CA PHE A 155 6.86 -3.19 -12.80
C PHE A 155 7.79 -2.88 -13.97
N THR A 156 7.29 -2.15 -14.97
CA THR A 156 8.09 -1.59 -16.07
C THR A 156 8.16 -0.07 -15.96
N THR A 157 9.27 0.54 -16.41
CA THR A 157 9.43 2.00 -16.32
C THR A 157 8.79 2.78 -17.46
N GLN A 158 8.04 2.13 -18.36
CA GLN A 158 7.19 2.84 -19.32
C GLN A 158 6.18 3.74 -18.57
N PRO A 159 6.17 5.06 -18.82
CA PRO A 159 5.17 5.94 -18.23
C PRO A 159 3.76 5.49 -18.63
N THR A 160 2.88 5.38 -17.64
CA THR A 160 1.53 4.85 -17.82
C THR A 160 0.49 5.92 -17.50
N SER A 161 -0.47 6.12 -18.42
CA SER A 161 -1.62 6.98 -18.16
C SER A 161 -2.49 6.41 -17.05
N LEU A 162 -3.07 7.30 -16.23
CA LEU A 162 -3.99 6.91 -15.16
C LEU A 162 -5.26 6.23 -15.66
N ASP A 163 -5.62 6.43 -16.93
CA ASP A 163 -6.78 5.78 -17.54
C ASP A 163 -6.69 4.25 -17.51
N VAL A 164 -5.48 3.70 -17.62
CA VAL A 164 -5.23 2.24 -17.63
C VAL A 164 -5.62 1.60 -16.29
N PHE A 165 -5.59 2.36 -15.19
CA PHE A 165 -5.93 1.85 -13.85
C PHE A 165 -7.42 1.95 -13.51
N LYS A 166 -8.24 2.64 -14.31
CA LYS A 166 -9.68 2.78 -14.04
C LYS A 166 -10.41 1.43 -13.90
N PRO A 167 -10.19 0.43 -14.78
CA PRO A 167 -10.83 -0.88 -14.64
C PRO A 167 -10.39 -1.62 -13.37
N VAL A 168 -9.11 -1.52 -13.00
CA VAL A 168 -8.57 -2.12 -11.77
C VAL A 168 -9.21 -1.50 -10.54
N ALA A 169 -9.29 -0.17 -10.51
CA ALA A 169 -9.87 0.55 -9.39
C ALA A 169 -11.36 0.20 -9.19
N ALA A 170 -12.09 0.01 -10.29
CA ALA A 170 -13.46 -0.51 -10.26
C ALA A 170 -13.55 -1.97 -9.77
N GLY A 171 -12.59 -2.82 -10.16
CA GLY A 171 -12.49 -4.23 -9.73
C GLY A 171 -12.12 -4.40 -8.25
N LEU A 172 -11.27 -3.53 -7.70
CA LEU A 172 -10.91 -3.53 -6.27
C LEU A 172 -12.15 -3.35 -5.37
N ALA A 173 -13.14 -2.60 -5.84
CA ALA A 173 -14.41 -2.38 -5.16
C ALA A 173 -15.34 -3.60 -5.16
N GLN A 174 -15.18 -4.51 -6.13
CA GLN A 174 -16.17 -5.55 -6.44
C GLN A 174 -15.70 -6.96 -6.06
N SER A 175 -14.41 -7.31 -6.20
CA SER A 175 -13.97 -8.71 -6.10
C SER A 175 -12.47 -8.91 -5.87
N SER A 176 -11.86 -8.17 -4.95
CA SER A 176 -10.43 -8.33 -4.63
C SER A 176 -10.19 -9.06 -3.30
N ARG A 177 -8.98 -9.57 -3.08
CA ARG A 177 -8.53 -10.02 -1.75
C ARG A 177 -8.74 -8.92 -0.69
N PHE A 178 -8.65 -7.65 -1.10
CA PHE A 178 -8.90 -6.46 -0.30
C PHE A 178 -10.39 -6.18 0.00
N SER A 179 -11.33 -6.71 -0.80
CA SER A 179 -12.77 -6.60 -0.51
C SER A 179 -13.28 -7.68 0.45
N ARG A 180 -12.49 -8.75 0.67
CA ARG A 180 -12.85 -9.88 1.56
C ARG A 180 -12.45 -9.65 3.01
N THR A 181 -11.30 -9.02 3.24
CA THR A 181 -10.77 -8.75 4.57
C THR A 181 -10.34 -7.30 4.68
N LEU A 182 -11.02 -6.56 5.55
CA LEU A 182 -10.62 -5.18 5.86
C LEU A 182 -9.18 -5.19 6.37
N THR A 183 -8.32 -4.48 5.65
CA THR A 183 -6.89 -4.38 5.95
C THR A 183 -6.53 -2.91 6.11
N VAL A 184 -5.83 -2.60 7.20
CA VAL A 184 -5.19 -1.31 7.43
C VAL A 184 -3.71 -1.52 7.65
N GLN A 185 -2.87 -0.81 6.90
CA GLN A 185 -1.41 -0.89 7.07
C GLN A 185 -0.84 0.49 7.33
N ARG A 186 0.16 0.55 8.20
CA ARG A 186 0.96 1.73 8.48
C ARG A 186 2.43 1.36 8.55
N ARG A 187 3.25 2.01 7.72
CA ARG A 187 4.71 1.91 7.78
C ARG A 187 5.32 3.16 8.39
N GLN A 188 6.24 3.00 9.33
CA GLN A 188 7.03 4.08 9.94
C GLN A 188 8.46 3.64 10.14
N HIS A 189 9.41 4.56 10.36
CA HIS A 189 10.81 4.19 10.66
C HIS A 189 10.97 3.08 11.71
N ALA A 190 10.17 3.07 12.77
CA ALA A 190 10.31 2.06 13.83
C ALA A 190 9.79 0.65 13.46
N GLY A 191 8.99 0.52 12.40
CA GLY A 191 8.29 -0.73 12.13
C GLY A 191 7.09 -0.61 11.21
N ALA A 192 6.27 -1.66 11.19
CA ALA A 192 5.00 -1.69 10.50
C ALA A 192 3.88 -2.20 11.43
N ASP A 193 2.72 -1.56 11.33
CA ASP A 193 1.47 -2.01 11.93
C ASP A 193 0.50 -2.47 10.83
N VAL A 194 -0.09 -3.66 10.99
CA VAL A 194 -1.01 -4.26 10.01
C VAL A 194 -2.22 -4.79 10.76
N LEU A 195 -3.37 -4.14 10.59
CA LEU A 195 -4.66 -4.61 11.08
C LEU A 195 -5.39 -5.36 9.97
N ARG A 196 -5.65 -6.66 10.16
CA ARG A 196 -6.45 -7.49 9.23
C ARG A 196 -7.66 -8.06 9.96
N GLY A 197 -8.85 -7.61 9.61
CA GLY A 197 -10.05 -7.87 10.39
C GLY A 197 -9.86 -7.37 11.81
N ARG A 198 -9.73 -8.29 12.77
CA ARG A 198 -9.45 -7.99 14.19
C ARG A 198 -8.02 -8.30 14.64
N ILE A 199 -7.15 -8.77 13.75
CA ILE A 199 -5.78 -9.14 14.11
C ILE A 199 -4.87 -7.95 13.82
N LEU A 200 -4.40 -7.29 14.88
CA LEU A 200 -3.33 -6.31 14.80
C LEU A 200 -1.99 -7.04 14.86
N THR A 201 -1.18 -6.90 13.82
CA THR A 201 0.20 -7.37 13.77
C THR A 201 1.14 -6.18 13.83
N ARG A 202 2.11 -6.21 14.73
CA ARG A 202 3.22 -5.25 14.77
C ARG A 202 4.52 -5.96 14.42
N ILE A 203 5.32 -5.32 13.58
CA ILE A 203 6.66 -5.77 13.22
C ILE A 203 7.62 -4.62 13.52
N ASP A 204 8.55 -4.84 14.45
CA ASP A 204 9.56 -3.87 14.84
C ASP A 204 10.91 -4.57 15.10
N ALA A 205 11.89 -3.85 15.65
CA ALA A 205 13.21 -4.39 15.93
C ALA A 205 13.21 -5.59 16.91
N ASN A 206 12.15 -5.78 17.70
CA ASN A 206 11.98 -6.92 18.60
C ASN A 206 11.30 -8.11 17.92
N GLY A 207 10.98 -7.99 16.63
CA GLY A 207 10.32 -9.02 15.83
C GLY A 207 8.83 -8.76 15.66
N ARG A 208 8.07 -9.86 15.53
CA ARG A 208 6.64 -9.82 15.18
C ARG A 208 5.77 -10.17 16.37
N SER A 209 4.82 -9.30 16.70
CA SER A 209 3.77 -9.56 17.69
C SER A 209 2.38 -9.47 17.08
N ARG A 210 1.41 -10.15 17.68
CA ARG A 210 0.01 -10.17 17.24
C ARG A 210 -0.93 -9.99 18.42
N LYS A 211 -1.97 -9.19 18.23
CA LYS A 211 -3.07 -8.98 19.18
C LYS A 211 -4.40 -9.17 18.46
N VAL A 212 -5.32 -9.91 19.07
CA VAL A 212 -6.71 -9.98 18.59
C VAL A 212 -7.52 -8.93 19.34
N ILE A 213 -8.07 -7.98 18.60
CA ILE A 213 -8.98 -6.93 19.08
C ILE A 213 -10.33 -7.57 19.41
N GLN A 214 -10.83 -7.31 20.61
CA GLN A 214 -12.01 -8.02 21.12
C GLN A 214 -13.30 -7.22 20.97
N THR A 215 -13.24 -5.89 21.04
CA THR A 215 -14.43 -5.04 21.03
C THR A 215 -14.43 -4.04 19.88
N GLU A 216 -15.61 -3.50 19.57
CA GLU A 216 -15.79 -2.46 18.55
C GLU A 216 -15.03 -1.19 18.93
N GLU A 217 -15.11 -0.80 20.20
CA GLU A 217 -14.46 0.40 20.73
C GLU A 217 -12.95 0.31 20.57
N GLU A 218 -12.33 -0.80 21.00
CA GLU A 218 -10.90 -1.04 20.84
C GLU A 218 -10.48 -1.02 19.36
N TRP A 219 -11.35 -1.52 18.46
CA TRP A 219 -11.09 -1.52 17.03
C TRP A 219 -11.06 -0.11 16.44
N PHE A 220 -12.04 0.73 16.77
CA PHE A 220 -12.07 2.12 16.33
C PHE A 220 -11.00 2.98 17.01
N GLU A 221 -10.69 2.74 18.28
CA GLU A 221 -9.55 3.37 18.96
C GLU A 221 -8.22 3.00 18.28
N CYS A 222 -8.06 1.76 17.85
CA CYS A 222 -6.89 1.33 17.07
C CYS A 222 -6.83 2.08 15.73
N LEU A 223 -7.93 2.15 14.99
CA LEU A 223 -8.00 2.91 13.74
C LEU A 223 -7.60 4.38 13.94
N THR A 224 -8.17 5.06 14.92
CA THR A 224 -7.89 6.49 15.14
C THR A 224 -6.52 6.73 15.76
N GLY A 225 -6.18 6.04 16.85
CA GLY A 225 -4.96 6.28 17.61
C GLY A 225 -3.69 5.76 16.91
N LEU A 226 -3.75 4.55 16.34
CA LEU A 226 -2.58 3.94 15.70
C LEU A 226 -2.50 4.27 14.21
N PHE A 227 -3.61 4.24 13.50
CA PHE A 227 -3.64 4.45 12.06
C PHE A 227 -4.04 5.87 11.64
N GLY A 228 -4.37 6.77 12.58
CA GLY A 228 -4.78 8.14 12.24
C GLY A 228 -6.10 8.22 11.46
N LEU A 229 -6.89 7.15 11.47
CA LEU A 229 -8.15 7.03 10.76
C LEU A 229 -9.30 7.44 11.67
N THR A 230 -9.70 8.71 11.58
CA THR A 230 -10.73 9.31 12.45
C THR A 230 -12.15 8.95 12.02
N LEU A 231 -12.38 8.74 10.71
CA LEU A 231 -13.67 8.34 10.11
C LEU A 231 -14.88 9.10 10.69
N PRO A 232 -14.84 10.45 10.78
CA PRO A 232 -15.85 11.25 11.48
C PRO A 232 -17.21 11.22 10.78
N GLU A 233 -17.26 10.85 9.50
CA GLU A 233 -18.49 10.81 8.71
C GLU A 233 -19.34 9.55 8.95
N LEU A 234 -18.80 8.54 9.65
CA LEU A 234 -19.51 7.28 9.86
C LEU A 234 -20.60 7.44 10.92
N SER A 235 -21.84 7.18 10.53
CA SER A 235 -22.96 7.06 11.47
C SER A 235 -22.78 5.84 12.39
N PRO A 236 -23.45 5.80 13.55
CA PRO A 236 -23.43 4.63 14.44
C PRO A 236 -23.76 3.31 13.72
N ALA A 237 -24.77 3.31 12.85
CA ALA A 237 -25.15 2.13 12.06
C ALA A 237 -24.06 1.70 11.06
N GLN A 238 -23.32 2.65 10.49
CA GLN A 238 -22.19 2.33 9.60
C GLN A 238 -21.00 1.77 10.37
N ARG A 239 -20.75 2.25 11.60
CA ARG A 239 -19.72 1.72 12.48
C ARG A 239 -20.01 0.28 12.90
N GLU A 240 -21.24 0.03 13.35
CA GLU A 240 -21.72 -1.31 13.69
C GLU A 240 -21.62 -2.26 12.48
N ALA A 241 -22.01 -1.81 11.28
CA ALA A 241 -21.89 -2.60 10.07
C ALA A 241 -20.43 -2.93 9.69
N LEU A 242 -19.48 -2.02 9.93
CA LEU A 242 -18.05 -2.29 9.74
C LEU A 242 -17.54 -3.30 10.76
N TRP A 243 -17.93 -3.14 12.02
CA TRP A 243 -17.59 -4.08 13.08
C TRP A 243 -18.07 -5.50 12.76
N HIS A 244 -19.33 -5.66 12.36
CA HIS A 244 -19.87 -6.96 11.94
C HIS A 244 -19.14 -7.58 10.75
N LYS A 245 -18.55 -6.78 9.85
CA LYS A 245 -17.74 -7.30 8.74
C LYS A 245 -16.42 -7.90 9.19
N VAL A 246 -15.86 -7.45 10.31
CA VAL A 246 -14.58 -7.96 10.85
C VAL A 246 -14.77 -9.04 11.91
N LEU A 247 -16.00 -9.26 12.37
CA LEU A 247 -16.34 -10.41 13.20
C LEU A 247 -16.20 -11.72 12.43
N PRO A 248 -15.84 -12.83 13.09
CA PRO A 248 -15.79 -14.13 12.45
C PRO A 248 -17.17 -14.50 11.91
N ARG A 249 -17.26 -14.79 10.61
CA ARG A 249 -18.41 -15.51 10.06
C ARG A 249 -18.27 -16.96 10.55
N GLY A 250 -19.35 -17.55 11.04
CA GLY A 250 -19.34 -18.82 11.79
C GLY A 250 -18.39 -19.91 11.25
N ARG A 251 -17.73 -20.60 12.21
CA ARG A 251 -16.67 -21.63 12.17
C ARG A 251 -15.20 -21.14 12.08
N GLN A 252 -14.61 -21.09 13.28
CA GLN A 252 -13.19 -21.23 13.67
C GLN A 252 -12.17 -20.26 13.03
N LEU A 253 -11.77 -19.28 13.84
CA LEU A 253 -10.40 -18.76 13.82
C LEU A 253 -9.47 -19.91 14.24
N THR A 254 -9.09 -20.79 13.31
CA THR A 254 -7.87 -21.55 13.47
C THR A 254 -6.73 -20.55 13.42
N MET A 255 -6.03 -20.39 14.54
CA MET A 255 -4.64 -19.95 14.51
C MET A 255 -3.90 -20.96 13.65
N ALA A 256 -3.81 -20.71 12.34
CA ALA A 256 -2.92 -21.47 11.49
C ALA A 256 -1.53 -21.31 12.09
N ARG A 257 -0.99 -22.45 12.54
CA ARG A 257 0.36 -22.60 13.07
C ARG A 257 1.32 -21.88 12.13
N ALA A 258 2.17 -21.04 12.73
CA ALA A 258 3.48 -20.77 12.18
C ALA A 258 4.18 -22.11 12.07
N ASP A 259 4.64 -22.48 10.87
CA ASP A 259 5.82 -23.30 10.64
C ASP A 259 6.22 -23.20 9.16
N VAL A 260 7.52 -22.94 8.99
CA VAL A 260 8.38 -22.80 7.78
C VAL A 260 8.33 -21.48 7.02
#